data_AF-A0A177DMC3-F1
#
_entry.id   AF-A0A177DMC3-F1
#
_cell.length_a   1.000
_cell.length_b   1.000
_cell.length_c   1.000
_cell.angle_alpha   90.00
_cell.angle_beta   90.00
_cell.angle_gamma   90.00
#
_symmetry.space_group_name_H-M   'P 1'
#
loop_
_entity.id
_entity.type
_entity.pdbx_description
1 polymer ?
#
loop_
_entity_poly.entity_id
_entity_poly.type
_entity_poly.pdbx_seq_one_letter_code
_entity_poly.pdbx_strand_id
1 'polypeptide(L)'
;MQFTLATFTALLSLTSAAAVTKRYPATLVERQSGICGGLATPLCCQTDVLGVANLNCANAGAGIKTTEEFNAACAKDGTTAQCCVLPLGADGLLCTAA
;
A
#
# COMPACT_ATOMS: atom_id res chain seq x y z
N MET A 1 -12.52 49.89 59.18
CA MET A 1 -12.62 48.47 58.80
C MET A 1 -13.51 48.35 57.55
N GLN A 2 -12.99 48.67 56.36
CA GLN A 2 -13.74 48.60 55.09
C GLN A 2 -12.78 48.44 53.90
N PHE A 3 -11.80 47.55 54.02
CA PHE A 3 -10.84 47.24 52.94
C PHE A 3 -10.74 45.73 52.68
N THR A 4 -11.80 44.98 52.97
CA THR A 4 -11.83 43.51 52.89
C THR A 4 -12.71 42.95 51.77
N LEU A 5 -13.24 43.79 50.87
CA LEU A 5 -14.14 43.34 49.79
C LEU A 5 -13.52 43.32 48.39
N ALA A 6 -12.28 43.80 48.20
CA ALA A 6 -11.67 43.92 46.87
C ALA A 6 -10.69 42.80 46.50
N THR A 7 -10.50 41.78 47.35
CA THR A 7 -9.46 40.75 47.13
C THR A 7 -9.99 39.37 46.75
N PHE A 8 -11.30 39.15 46.66
CA PHE A 8 -11.85 37.78 46.55
C PHE A 8 -12.27 37.31 45.15
N THR A 9 -12.23 38.13 44.11
CA THR A 9 -12.72 37.70 42.77
C THR A 9 -11.66 37.64 41.67
N ALA A 10 -10.38 37.83 41.99
CA ALA A 10 -9.31 37.84 40.99
C ALA A 10 -8.52 36.51 40.84
N LEU A 11 -9.06 35.38 41.31
CA LEU A 11 -8.35 34.08 41.27
C LEU A 11 -9.08 32.96 40.50
N LEU A 12 -10.17 33.25 39.77
CA LEU A 12 -10.71 32.27 38.80
C LEU A 12 -9.96 32.33 37.46
N SER A 13 -8.65 32.50 37.56
CA SER A 13 -7.70 32.49 36.46
C SER A 13 -7.57 31.06 35.93
N LEU A 14 -8.08 30.85 34.72
CA LEU A 14 -7.54 29.93 33.72
C LEU A 14 -7.26 28.49 34.17
N THR A 15 -8.30 27.66 34.25
CA THR A 15 -8.14 26.23 33.96
C THR A 15 -8.39 26.03 32.47
N SER A 16 -7.35 26.32 31.68
CA SER A 16 -7.32 26.08 30.25
C SER A 16 -7.51 24.59 29.96
N ALA A 17 -8.34 24.35 28.94
CA ALA A 17 -8.73 23.05 28.43
C ALA A 17 -7.58 22.06 28.30
N ALA A 18 -7.49 21.09 29.22
CA ALA A 18 -6.90 19.80 28.90
C ALA A 18 -7.96 18.98 28.16
N ALA A 19 -8.29 19.40 26.94
CA ALA A 19 -8.91 18.50 25.98
C ALA A 19 -7.86 17.44 25.64
N VAL A 20 -7.82 16.37 26.44
CA VAL A 20 -7.10 15.14 26.10
C VAL A 20 -7.87 14.55 24.93
N THR A 21 -7.59 15.07 23.73
CA THR A 21 -7.90 14.37 22.51
C THR A 21 -7.14 13.07 22.59
N LYS A 22 -7.87 11.99 22.85
CA LYS A 22 -7.35 10.63 22.78
C LYS A 22 -6.72 10.50 21.40
N ARG A 23 -5.38 10.60 21.34
CA ARG A 23 -4.64 10.23 20.14
C ARG A 23 -4.87 8.74 20.00
N TYR A 24 -5.88 8.37 19.22
CA TYR A 24 -5.92 7.02 18.69
C TYR A 24 -4.60 6.85 17.94
N PRO A 25 -3.72 5.92 18.34
CA PRO A 25 -2.60 5.59 17.50
C PRO A 25 -3.21 5.15 16.17
N ALA A 26 -2.92 5.90 15.10
CA ALA A 26 -3.20 5.41 13.78
C ALA A 26 -2.31 4.19 13.60
N THR A 27 -2.86 3.00 13.83
CA THR A 27 -2.21 1.78 13.39
C THR A 27 -2.25 1.86 11.89
N LEU A 28 -1.10 2.16 11.28
CA LEU A 28 -0.94 1.98 9.85
C LEU A 28 -1.09 0.47 9.62
N VAL A 29 -2.31 0.07 9.24
CA VAL A 29 -2.51 -1.20 8.58
C VAL A 29 -1.70 -1.06 7.31
N GLU A 30 -0.54 -1.70 7.29
CA GLU A 30 0.29 -1.87 6.11
C GLU A 30 -0.68 -2.29 5.01
N ARG A 31 -0.90 -1.41 4.02
CA ARG A 31 -1.64 -1.81 2.84
C ARG A 31 -0.72 -2.83 2.22
N GLN A 32 -1.02 -4.11 2.48
CA GLN A 32 -0.35 -5.28 1.92
C GLN A 32 -0.46 -5.16 0.40
N SER A 33 0.41 -4.34 -0.12
CA SER A 33 0.64 -4.09 -1.50
C SER A 33 1.34 -5.37 -1.88
N GLY A 34 0.62 -6.27 -2.54
CA GLY A 34 1.23 -7.48 -3.08
C GLY A 34 2.43 -7.10 -3.94
N ILE A 35 3.17 -8.09 -4.43
CA ILE A 35 4.43 -7.85 -5.15
C ILE A 35 4.33 -6.89 -6.34
N CYS A 36 3.12 -6.72 -6.89
CA CYS A 36 2.79 -5.81 -7.98
C CYS A 36 1.98 -4.57 -7.58
N GLY A 37 1.90 -4.27 -6.27
CA GLY A 37 1.04 -3.23 -5.75
C GLY A 37 -0.46 -3.56 -5.87
N GLY A 38 -1.30 -2.54 -5.79
CA GLY A 38 -2.77 -2.69 -5.84
C GLY A 38 -3.39 -2.54 -7.23
N LEU A 39 -2.60 -2.19 -8.25
CA LEU A 39 -3.09 -1.85 -9.59
C LEU A 39 -2.67 -2.88 -10.65
N ALA A 40 -1.65 -3.69 -10.37
CA ALA A 40 -1.14 -4.71 -11.26
C ALA A 40 -1.23 -6.10 -10.61
N THR A 41 -1.32 -7.12 -11.45
CA THR A 41 -1.45 -8.53 -11.07
C THR A 41 -0.14 -9.26 -11.34
N PRO A 42 0.36 -10.09 -10.39
CA PRO A 42 1.54 -10.91 -10.62
C PRO A 42 1.24 -12.04 -11.61
N LEU A 43 1.89 -12.00 -12.77
CA LEU A 43 1.78 -13.00 -13.82
C LEU A 43 3.17 -13.49 -14.25
N CYS A 44 3.23 -14.74 -14.67
CA CYS A 44 4.38 -15.33 -15.34
C CYS A 44 4.14 -15.25 -16.84
N CYS A 45 4.98 -14.51 -17.57
CA CYS A 45 4.75 -14.20 -18.97
C CYS A 45 5.95 -14.54 -19.87
N GLN A 46 5.64 -14.97 -21.10
CA GLN A 46 6.62 -14.98 -22.18
C GLN A 46 6.75 -13.58 -22.77
N THR A 47 7.96 -13.02 -22.68
CA THR A 47 8.31 -11.74 -23.28
C THR A 47 8.40 -11.88 -24.79
N ASP A 48 7.67 -11.06 -25.53
CA ASP A 48 7.92 -10.86 -26.96
C ASP A 48 9.29 -10.20 -27.17
N VAL A 49 9.85 -10.34 -28.38
CA VAL A 49 11.12 -9.74 -28.84
C VAL A 49 11.17 -8.22 -28.62
N LEU A 50 10.01 -7.55 -28.56
CA LEU A 50 9.93 -6.11 -28.26
C LEU A 50 9.75 -5.78 -26.76
N GLY A 51 9.57 -6.75 -25.88
CA GLY A 51 9.55 -6.58 -24.42
C GLY A 51 8.36 -5.80 -23.82
N VAL A 52 7.38 -5.40 -24.64
CA VAL A 52 6.26 -4.51 -24.22
C VAL A 52 4.90 -5.23 -24.20
N ALA A 53 4.71 -6.27 -25.03
CA ALA A 53 3.46 -7.01 -25.11
C ALA A 53 3.69 -8.46 -24.71
N ASN A 54 3.09 -8.89 -23.61
CA ASN A 54 3.13 -10.28 -23.20
C ASN A 54 1.87 -10.99 -23.72
N LEU A 55 2.06 -11.83 -24.74
CA LEU A 55 0.97 -12.53 -25.43
C LEU A 55 0.55 -13.83 -24.74
N ASN A 56 1.41 -14.39 -23.89
CA ASN A 56 1.13 -15.61 -23.14
C ASN A 56 1.54 -15.44 -21.67
N CYS A 57 0.55 -15.21 -20.81
CA CYS A 57 0.73 -15.02 -19.37
C CYS A 57 -0.14 -16.01 -18.59
N ALA A 58 0.42 -16.56 -17.51
CA ALA A 58 -0.30 -17.37 -16.54
C ALA A 58 -0.20 -16.74 -15.14
N ASN A 59 -1.15 -17.07 -14.28
CA ASN A 59 -1.09 -16.63 -12.87
C ASN A 59 0.15 -17.24 -12.19
N ALA A 60 0.89 -16.44 -11.43
CA ALA A 60 2.10 -16.87 -10.73
C ALA A 60 1.88 -17.88 -9.59
N GLY A 61 0.62 -18.15 -9.25
CA GLY A 61 0.21 -19.01 -8.14
C GLY A 61 -0.07 -18.22 -6.87
N ALA A 62 -0.80 -18.86 -5.94
CA ALA A 62 -1.08 -18.27 -4.64
C ALA A 62 0.14 -18.37 -3.70
N GLY A 63 0.33 -17.35 -2.86
CA GLY A 63 1.30 -17.41 -1.78
C GLY A 63 2.70 -16.91 -2.11
N ILE A 64 2.92 -16.33 -3.29
CA ILE A 64 4.15 -15.58 -3.62
C ILE A 64 4.22 -14.35 -2.69
N LYS A 65 5.27 -14.27 -1.88
CA LYS A 65 5.47 -13.16 -0.93
C LYS A 65 6.71 -12.33 -1.22
N THR A 66 7.70 -12.93 -1.91
CA THR A 66 9.00 -12.30 -2.18
C THR A 66 9.34 -12.35 -3.67
N THR A 67 10.13 -11.38 -4.12
CA THR A 67 10.48 -11.22 -5.54
C THR A 67 11.31 -12.41 -6.00
N GLU A 68 12.12 -12.98 -5.10
CA GLU A 68 12.88 -14.20 -5.34
C GLU A 68 11.96 -15.41 -5.57
N GLU A 69 10.92 -15.58 -4.73
CA GLU A 69 9.92 -16.64 -4.92
C GLU A 69 9.17 -16.46 -6.25
N PHE A 70 8.84 -15.22 -6.61
CA PHE A 70 8.15 -14.91 -7.86
C PHE A 70 8.99 -15.27 -9.08
N ASN A 71 10.24 -14.79 -9.11
CA ASN A 71 11.18 -15.10 -10.20
C ASN A 71 11.43 -16.61 -10.30
N ALA A 72 11.64 -17.28 -9.17
CA ALA A 72 11.86 -18.72 -9.15
C ALA A 72 10.62 -19.51 -9.61
N ALA A 73 9.41 -19.04 -9.31
CA ALA A 73 8.17 -19.66 -9.77
C ALA A 73 8.04 -19.58 -11.29
N CYS A 74 8.20 -18.40 -11.89
CA CYS A 74 8.06 -18.23 -13.34
C CYS A 74 9.20 -18.90 -14.13
N ALA A 75 10.41 -18.93 -13.57
CA ALA A 75 11.57 -19.56 -14.21
C ALA A 75 11.40 -21.08 -14.41
N LYS A 76 10.59 -21.76 -13.58
CA LYS A 76 10.30 -23.20 -13.73
C LYS A 76 9.65 -23.52 -15.08
N ASP A 77 8.83 -22.62 -15.57
CA ASP A 77 8.11 -22.75 -16.84
C ASP A 77 8.83 -22.02 -17.99
N GLY A 78 10.05 -21.52 -17.76
CA GLY A 78 10.82 -20.77 -18.75
C GLY A 78 10.21 -19.39 -19.07
N THR A 79 9.47 -18.81 -18.14
CA THR A 79 8.82 -17.50 -18.28
C THR A 79 9.43 -16.48 -17.32
N THR A 80 9.06 -15.21 -17.47
CA THR A 80 9.53 -14.12 -16.60
C THR A 80 8.43 -13.62 -15.68
N ALA A 81 8.81 -13.22 -14.47
CA ALA A 81 7.91 -12.59 -13.51
C ALA A 81 7.59 -11.17 -13.94
N GLN A 82 6.30 -10.88 -14.12
CA GLN A 82 5.82 -9.60 -14.63
C GLN A 82 4.63 -9.13 -13.81
N CYS A 83 4.60 -7.83 -13.54
CA CYS A 83 3.47 -7.13 -12.98
C CYS A 83 2.65 -6.51 -14.11
N CYS A 84 1.50 -7.11 -14.36
CA CYS A 84 0.67 -6.74 -15.50
C CYS A 84 -0.60 -6.02 -15.05
N VAL A 85 -0.89 -4.88 -15.66
CA VAL A 85 -2.22 -4.28 -15.57
C VAL A 85 -3.08 -4.92 -16.65
N LEU A 86 -4.32 -5.28 -16.29
CA LEU A 86 -5.33 -5.63 -17.29
C LEU A 86 -5.54 -4.40 -18.18
N PRO A 87 -5.22 -4.46 -19.48
CA PRO A 87 -5.52 -3.38 -20.37
C PRO A 87 -6.94 -3.53 -20.89
N LEU A 88 -7.42 -2.41 -21.39
CA LEU A 88 -8.78 -2.08 -21.78
C LEU A 88 -9.22 -2.82 -23.07
N GLY A 89 -9.19 -4.16 -23.11
CA GLY A 89 -9.66 -4.91 -24.29
C GLY A 89 -9.05 -6.29 -24.48
N ALA A 90 -9.33 -6.89 -25.64
CA ALA A 90 -9.06 -8.29 -25.97
C ALA A 90 -7.62 -8.61 -26.43
N ASP A 91 -6.72 -7.62 -26.54
CA ASP A 91 -5.52 -7.74 -27.40
C ASP A 91 -4.16 -7.65 -26.67
N GLY A 92 -4.09 -7.95 -25.37
CA GLY A 92 -2.82 -8.28 -24.69
C GLY A 92 -2.44 -7.35 -23.54
N LEU A 93 -1.73 -7.90 -22.54
CA LEU A 93 -1.43 -7.28 -21.25
C LEU A 93 -0.30 -6.23 -21.30
N LEU A 94 -0.46 -5.12 -20.58
CA LEU A 94 0.63 -4.18 -20.33
C LEU A 94 1.36 -4.60 -19.05
N CYS A 95 2.64 -4.91 -19.19
CA CYS A 95 3.42 -5.51 -18.11
C CYS A 95 4.75 -4.80 -17.91
N THR A 96 5.21 -4.79 -16.66
CA THR A 96 6.55 -4.37 -16.26
C THR A 96 7.20 -5.46 -15.44
N ALA A 97 8.54 -5.52 -15.47
CA ALA A 97 9.28 -6.43 -14.59
C ALA A 97 8.89 -6.19 -13.12
N ALA A 98 8.75 -7.29 -12.38
CA ALA A 98 8.36 -7.31 -10.97
C ALA A 98 9.50 -6.90 -10.03
#